data_AF-A0A9Q1D2I9-F1
#
_entry.id   AF-A0A9Q1D2I9-F1
#
_cell.length_a   1.000
_cell.length_b   1.000
_cell.length_c   1.000
_cell.angle_alpha   90.00
_cell.angle_beta   90.00
_cell.angle_gamma   90.00
#
_symmetry.space_group_name_H-M   'P 1'
#
loop_
_entity.id
_entity.type
_entity.pdbx_description
1 polymer ?
#
loop_
_entity_poly.entity_id
_entity_poly.type
_entity_poly.pdbx_seq_one_letter_code
_entity_poly.pdbx_strand_id
1 'polypeptide(L)'
;MLERGQEELRANNSTLNRDKDQLQRAVFKKLLFMEQYCPVNSQKEREQSSHPYRLAAVCLGLLCALLLAATIVLGVLYTNQSQKYSMLERGQEELRANNSTLNRDKDQLQREYSAVFKKLLFMEQYCPVNSQKRVCKPCPQGWEQFSSKCYYFSTEGKSWMNSRRDCVRQGADLVIIESQEEQEFITKYTQDFNWIGLSDSETEGTWLWVDGTFLQKK
;
A
#
# COMPACT_ATOMS: atom_id res chain seq x y z
N MET A 1 -2.67 -12.52 16.99
CA MET A 1 -3.74 -13.48 16.60
C MET A 1 -4.07 -13.35 15.11
N LEU A 2 -4.22 -12.12 14.57
CA LEU A 2 -4.40 -11.88 13.12
C LEU A 2 -3.21 -12.33 12.25
N GLU A 3 -1.96 -12.10 12.67
CA GLU A 3 -0.77 -12.46 11.87
C GLU A 3 -0.62 -13.98 11.69
N ARG A 4 -0.86 -14.76 12.75
CA ARG A 4 -0.89 -16.24 12.67
C ARG A 4 -1.95 -16.76 11.70
N GLY A 5 -3.12 -16.12 11.65
CA GLY A 5 -4.17 -16.47 10.69
C GLY A 5 -3.78 -16.18 9.24
N GLN A 6 -3.03 -15.11 8.99
CA GLN A 6 -2.55 -14.77 7.64
C GLN A 6 -1.44 -15.73 7.16
N GLU A 7 -0.57 -16.20 8.06
CA GLU A 7 0.46 -17.18 7.73
C GLU A 7 -0.13 -18.56 7.39
N GLU A 8 -1.12 -19.03 8.15
CA GLU A 8 -1.86 -20.26 7.85
C GLU A 8 -2.59 -20.17 6.50
N LEU A 9 -3.21 -19.02 6.20
CA LEU A 9 -3.84 -18.76 4.92
C LEU A 9 -2.84 -18.76 3.75
N ARG A 10 -1.64 -18.18 3.93
CA ARG A 10 -0.57 -18.24 2.91
C ARG A 10 -0.06 -19.66 2.71
N ALA A 11 0.15 -20.41 3.80
CA ALA A 11 0.60 -21.79 3.75
C ALA A 11 -0.41 -22.67 3.00
N ASN A 12 -1.70 -22.57 3.35
CA ASN A 12 -2.77 -23.32 2.69
C ASN A 12 -2.90 -22.97 1.20
N ASN A 13 -2.75 -21.69 0.84
CA ASN A 13 -2.80 -21.27 -0.57
C ASN A 13 -1.59 -21.79 -1.37
N SER A 14 -0.41 -21.85 -0.74
CA SER A 14 0.80 -22.40 -1.37
C SER A 14 0.72 -23.92 -1.60
N THR A 15 0.07 -24.65 -0.69
CA THR A 15 -0.14 -26.10 -0.79
C THR A 15 -1.15 -26.40 -1.90
N LEU A 16 -2.26 -25.65 -1.94
CA LEU A 16 -3.28 -25.79 -2.99
C LEU A 16 -2.72 -25.51 -4.39
N ASN A 17 -1.85 -24.51 -4.54
CA ASN A 17 -1.22 -24.22 -5.82
C ASN A 17 -0.24 -25.35 -6.23
N ARG A 18 0.51 -25.93 -5.29
CA ARG A 18 1.37 -27.10 -5.55
C ARG A 18 0.57 -28.31 -6.02
N ASP A 19 -0.55 -28.59 -5.37
CA ASP A 19 -1.40 -29.74 -5.69
C ASP A 19 -2.05 -29.59 -7.07
N LYS A 20 -2.47 -28.37 -7.43
CA LYS A 20 -2.97 -28.05 -8.78
C LYS A 20 -1.90 -28.24 -9.86
N ASP A 21 -0.70 -27.77 -9.61
CA ASP A 21 0.44 -27.88 -10.52
C ASP A 21 0.84 -29.34 -10.75
N GLN A 22 0.74 -30.16 -9.70
CA GLN A 22 0.98 -31.60 -9.74
C GLN A 22 -0.13 -32.33 -10.52
N LEU A 23 -1.39 -31.93 -10.37
CA LEU A 23 -2.52 -32.46 -11.11
C LEU A 23 -2.43 -32.11 -12.61
N GLN A 24 -2.05 -30.87 -12.92
CA GLN A 24 -1.91 -30.38 -14.29
C GLN A 24 -0.75 -31.10 -15.02
N ARG A 25 0.38 -31.33 -14.34
CA ARG A 25 1.47 -32.17 -14.85
C ARG A 25 1.05 -33.63 -15.06
N ALA A 26 0.26 -34.20 -14.16
CA ALA A 26 -0.23 -35.58 -14.28
C ALA A 26 -1.17 -35.76 -15.47
N VAL A 27 -2.08 -34.80 -15.70
CA VAL A 27 -3.00 -34.79 -16.86
C VAL A 27 -2.22 -34.64 -18.17
N PHE A 28 -1.26 -33.71 -18.22
CA PHE A 28 -0.43 -33.50 -19.42
C PHE A 28 0.44 -34.73 -19.76
N LYS A 29 1.02 -35.38 -18.74
CA LYS A 29 1.81 -36.61 -18.91
C LYS A 29 0.95 -37.80 -19.39
N LYS A 30 -0.32 -37.85 -19.02
CA LYS A 30 -1.27 -38.90 -19.43
C LYS A 30 -1.76 -38.69 -20.88
N LEU A 31 -1.89 -37.44 -21.31
CA LEU A 31 -2.23 -37.09 -22.70
C LEU A 31 -1.09 -37.40 -23.68
N LEU A 32 0.17 -37.21 -23.29
CA LEU A 32 1.34 -37.56 -24.12
C LEU A 32 1.58 -39.07 -24.24
N PHE A 33 1.06 -39.89 -23.32
CA PHE A 33 1.22 -41.35 -23.36
C PHE A 33 0.27 -42.08 -24.31
N MET A 34 -0.73 -41.39 -24.89
CA MET A 34 -1.65 -41.97 -25.87
C MET A 34 -1.07 -42.04 -27.29
N GLU A 35 0.17 -41.58 -27.52
CA GLU A 35 0.85 -41.62 -28.81
C GLU A 35 1.75 -42.84 -29.03
N GLN A 36 1.86 -43.77 -28.05
CA GLN A 36 2.85 -44.85 -28.10
C GLN A 36 2.26 -46.28 -28.22
N TYR A 37 1.03 -46.43 -28.68
CA TYR A 37 0.46 -47.73 -29.04
C TYR A 37 -0.18 -47.69 -30.44
N CYS A 38 0.65 -47.85 -31.47
CA CYS A 38 0.28 -48.47 -32.74
C CYS A 38 1.57 -48.88 -33.49
N PRO A 39 2.01 -50.15 -33.42
CA PRO A 39 3.05 -50.62 -34.33
C PRO A 39 2.43 -50.79 -35.72
N VAL A 40 2.95 -50.07 -36.71
CA VAL A 40 2.67 -50.34 -38.13
C VAL A 40 3.45 -51.59 -38.52
N ASN A 41 2.76 -52.71 -38.75
CA ASN A 41 3.35 -53.87 -39.41
C ASN A 41 2.67 -54.09 -40.76
N SER A 42 3.48 -54.12 -41.81
CA SER A 42 3.06 -54.09 -43.21
C SER A 42 3.50 -55.38 -43.91
N GLN A 43 2.58 -56.33 -44.15
CA GLN A 43 2.72 -57.37 -45.19
C GLN A 43 1.37 -57.85 -45.79
N LYS A 44 1.04 -57.28 -46.96
CA LYS A 44 0.49 -57.78 -48.24
C LYS A 44 -0.45 -59.03 -48.37
N GLU A 45 -1.67 -58.74 -48.85
CA GLU A 45 -2.59 -59.38 -49.86
C GLU A 45 -3.08 -60.86 -49.78
N ARG A 46 -4.42 -61.06 -49.73
CA ARG A 46 -5.27 -61.47 -50.88
C ARG A 46 -6.79 -61.37 -50.60
N GLU A 47 -7.58 -61.17 -51.66
CA GLU A 47 -9.02 -60.83 -51.75
C GLU A 47 -10.03 -61.83 -51.12
N GLN A 48 -11.16 -61.31 -50.59
CA GLN A 48 -12.55 -61.49 -51.10
C GLN A 48 -13.64 -61.46 -49.99
N SER A 49 -14.40 -60.34 -49.88
CA SER A 49 -15.79 -60.20 -49.33
C SER A 49 -16.08 -58.74 -48.95
N SER A 50 -16.82 -58.01 -49.78
CA SER A 50 -16.89 -56.53 -49.80
C SER A 50 -18.18 -55.93 -49.21
N HIS A 51 -18.54 -56.28 -47.97
CA HIS A 51 -19.64 -55.59 -47.26
C HIS A 51 -19.42 -55.26 -45.77
N PRO A 52 -18.71 -56.06 -44.94
CA PRO A 52 -18.58 -55.74 -43.50
C PRO A 52 -17.53 -54.66 -43.20
N TYR A 53 -16.51 -54.49 -44.06
CA TYR A 53 -15.43 -53.52 -43.84
C TYR A 53 -15.84 -52.06 -44.13
N ARG A 54 -16.79 -51.83 -45.04
CA ARG A 54 -17.27 -50.48 -45.36
C ARG A 54 -18.09 -49.88 -44.22
N LEU A 55 -18.95 -50.68 -43.59
CA LEU A 55 -19.74 -50.25 -42.43
C LEU A 55 -18.83 -49.96 -41.23
N ALA A 56 -17.85 -50.83 -40.98
CA ALA A 56 -16.85 -50.63 -39.93
C ALA A 56 -16.05 -49.33 -40.12
N ALA A 57 -15.65 -49.00 -41.35
CA ALA A 57 -14.94 -47.75 -41.65
C ALA A 57 -15.80 -46.50 -41.41
N VAL A 58 -17.10 -46.54 -41.77
CA VAL A 58 -18.04 -45.44 -41.49
C VAL A 58 -18.24 -45.26 -39.99
N CYS A 59 -18.42 -46.35 -39.24
CA CYS A 59 -18.56 -46.30 -37.78
C CYS A 59 -17.31 -45.74 -37.09
N LEU A 60 -16.12 -46.14 -37.53
CA LEU A 60 -14.85 -45.62 -36.99
C LEU A 60 -14.68 -44.12 -37.29
N GLY A 61 -15.01 -43.67 -38.51
CA GLY A 61 -14.98 -42.25 -38.86
C GLY A 61 -15.92 -41.40 -38.00
N LEU A 62 -17.14 -41.89 -37.75
CA LEU A 62 -18.11 -41.22 -36.88
C LEU A 62 -17.64 -41.19 -35.41
N LEU A 63 -17.07 -42.28 -34.89
CA LEU A 63 -16.49 -42.32 -33.55
C LEU A 63 -15.34 -41.33 -33.41
N CYS A 64 -14.42 -41.27 -34.39
CA CYS A 64 -13.34 -40.28 -34.39
C CYS A 64 -13.87 -38.84 -34.43
N ALA A 65 -14.88 -38.55 -35.25
CA ALA A 65 -15.49 -37.23 -35.30
C ALA A 65 -16.14 -36.83 -33.96
N LEU A 66 -16.83 -37.75 -33.29
CA LEU A 66 -17.43 -37.52 -31.96
C LEU A 66 -16.36 -37.30 -30.88
N LEU A 67 -15.27 -38.08 -30.91
CA LEU A 67 -14.15 -37.91 -29.98
C LEU A 67 -13.45 -36.57 -30.18
N LEU A 68 -13.22 -36.14 -31.43
CA LEU A 68 -12.65 -34.83 -31.73
C LEU A 68 -13.56 -33.68 -31.30
N ALA A 69 -14.87 -33.80 -31.52
CA ALA A 69 -15.83 -32.81 -31.03
C ALA A 69 -15.81 -32.72 -29.50
N ALA A 70 -15.78 -33.87 -28.81
CA ALA A 70 -15.72 -33.92 -27.35
C ALA A 70 -14.43 -33.30 -26.79
N THR A 71 -13.26 -33.55 -27.41
CA THR A 71 -11.99 -32.96 -26.97
C THR A 71 -11.94 -31.45 -27.19
N ILE A 72 -12.49 -30.96 -28.31
CA ILE A 72 -12.60 -29.50 -28.56
C ILE A 72 -13.50 -28.85 -27.51
N VAL A 73 -14.67 -29.42 -27.23
CA VAL A 73 -15.60 -28.90 -26.21
C VAL A 73 -14.95 -28.88 -24.83
N LEU A 74 -14.28 -29.98 -24.44
CA LEU A 74 -13.55 -30.04 -23.17
C LEU A 74 -12.42 -29.00 -23.10
N GLY A 75 -11.70 -28.79 -24.21
CA GLY A 75 -10.68 -27.74 -24.32
C GLY A 75 -11.25 -26.35 -24.07
N VAL A 76 -12.39 -26.01 -24.70
CA VAL A 76 -13.06 -24.71 -24.51
C VAL A 76 -13.58 -24.52 -23.08
N LEU A 77 -14.14 -25.57 -22.47
CA LEU A 77 -14.59 -25.51 -21.07
C LEU A 77 -13.41 -25.31 -20.11
N TYR A 78 -12.30 -26.00 -20.35
CA TYR A 78 -11.08 -25.86 -19.55
C TYR A 78 -10.48 -24.45 -19.67
N THR A 79 -10.40 -23.89 -20.88
CA THR A 79 -9.84 -22.54 -21.07
C THR A 79 -10.72 -21.46 -20.45
N ASN A 80 -12.05 -21.54 -20.59
CA ASN A 80 -12.99 -20.63 -19.94
C ASN A 80 -12.84 -20.68 -18.41
N GLN A 81 -12.79 -21.89 -17.86
CA GLN A 81 -12.61 -22.08 -16.43
C GLN A 81 -11.24 -21.55 -15.94
N SER A 82 -10.17 -21.78 -16.69
CA SER A 82 -8.84 -21.23 -16.41
C SER A 82 -8.82 -19.69 -16.42
N GLN A 83 -9.53 -19.06 -17.36
CA GLN A 83 -9.66 -17.60 -17.41
C GLN A 83 -10.41 -17.04 -16.20
N LYS A 84 -11.45 -17.73 -15.74
CA LYS A 84 -12.19 -17.34 -14.54
C LYS A 84 -11.32 -17.40 -13.28
N TYR A 85 -10.49 -18.44 -13.15
CA TYR A 85 -9.56 -18.54 -12.03
C TYR A 85 -8.47 -17.46 -12.05
N SER A 86 -7.90 -17.15 -13.22
CA SER A 86 -6.89 -16.08 -13.32
C SER A 86 -7.46 -14.68 -13.05
N MET A 87 -8.75 -14.44 -13.37
CA MET A 87 -9.45 -13.22 -12.96
C MET A 87 -9.66 -13.17 -11.44
N LEU A 88 -10.06 -14.29 -10.82
CA LEU A 88 -10.26 -14.37 -9.37
C LEU A 88 -8.95 -14.17 -8.60
N GLU A 89 -7.85 -14.73 -9.09
CA GLU A 89 -6.52 -14.57 -8.49
C GLU A 89 -6.06 -13.10 -8.53
N ARG A 90 -6.19 -12.44 -9.69
CA ARG A 90 -5.91 -10.99 -9.80
C ARG A 90 -6.76 -10.15 -8.87
N GLY A 91 -8.06 -10.43 -8.77
CA GLY A 91 -8.95 -9.71 -7.85
C GLY A 91 -8.58 -9.93 -6.38
N GLN A 92 -8.12 -11.13 -6.03
CA GLN A 92 -7.65 -11.41 -4.68
C GLN A 92 -6.34 -10.68 -4.35
N GLU A 93 -5.42 -10.59 -5.31
CA GLU A 93 -4.18 -9.81 -5.17
C GLU A 93 -4.47 -8.31 -5.01
N GLU A 94 -5.37 -7.76 -5.82
CA GLU A 94 -5.81 -6.37 -5.71
C GLU A 94 -6.43 -6.09 -4.34
N LEU A 95 -7.33 -6.97 -3.88
CA LEU A 95 -7.94 -6.82 -2.56
C LEU A 95 -6.91 -6.92 -1.43
N ARG A 96 -5.91 -7.81 -1.55
CA ARG A 96 -4.79 -7.92 -0.60
C ARG A 96 -3.96 -6.64 -0.59
N ALA A 97 -3.62 -6.09 -1.75
CA ALA A 97 -2.88 -4.84 -1.87
C ALA A 97 -3.65 -3.68 -1.25
N ASN A 98 -4.93 -3.51 -1.60
CA ASN A 98 -5.78 -2.45 -1.05
C ASN A 98 -5.92 -2.56 0.47
N ASN A 99 -6.14 -3.76 1.00
CA ASN A 99 -6.19 -3.98 2.45
C ASN A 99 -4.85 -3.66 3.13
N SER A 100 -3.71 -3.98 2.49
CA SER A 100 -2.40 -3.63 3.03
C SER A 100 -2.18 -2.12 3.08
N THR A 101 -2.55 -1.40 2.02
CA THR A 101 -2.49 0.07 1.95
C THR A 101 -3.39 0.69 3.02
N LEU A 102 -4.63 0.23 3.14
CA LEU A 102 -5.58 0.75 4.13
C LEU A 102 -5.08 0.57 5.57
N ASN A 103 -4.45 -0.56 5.88
CA ASN A 103 -3.83 -0.78 7.19
C ASN A 103 -2.67 0.18 7.43
N ARG A 104 -1.84 0.44 6.42
CA ARG A 104 -0.73 1.41 6.53
C ARG A 104 -1.26 2.83 6.78
N ASP A 105 -2.29 3.24 6.05
CA ASP A 105 -2.89 4.57 6.18
C ASP A 105 -3.57 4.73 7.54
N LYS A 106 -4.22 3.67 8.03
CA LYS A 106 -4.74 3.60 9.39
C LYS A 106 -3.62 3.80 10.43
N ASP A 107 -2.51 3.11 10.30
CA ASP A 107 -1.38 3.24 11.24
C ASP A 107 -0.77 4.64 11.19
N GLN A 108 -0.72 5.26 10.01
CA GLN A 108 -0.28 6.64 9.86
C GLN A 108 -1.23 7.62 10.57
N LEU A 109 -2.53 7.54 10.29
CA LEU A 109 -3.54 8.37 10.94
C LEU A 109 -3.52 8.20 12.45
N GLN A 110 -3.33 6.96 12.95
CA GLN A 110 -3.20 6.69 14.37
C GLN A 110 -2.01 7.44 14.99
N ARG A 111 -0.85 7.46 14.30
CA ARG A 111 0.34 8.20 14.75
C ARG A 111 0.10 9.70 14.75
N GLU A 112 -0.42 10.25 13.66
CA GLU A 112 -0.72 11.69 13.54
C GLU A 112 -1.73 12.13 14.61
N TYR A 113 -2.81 11.36 14.80
CA TYR A 113 -3.80 11.63 15.83
C TYR A 113 -3.17 11.61 17.23
N SER A 114 -2.33 10.62 17.54
CA SER A 114 -1.65 10.55 18.85
C SER A 114 -0.73 11.74 19.10
N ALA A 115 -0.04 12.24 18.06
CA ALA A 115 0.83 13.40 18.15
C ALA A 115 0.01 14.69 18.38
N VAL A 116 -1.10 14.86 17.65
CA VAL A 116 -2.02 15.99 17.83
C VAL A 116 -2.66 15.95 19.21
N PHE A 117 -3.13 14.80 19.67
CA PHE A 117 -3.73 14.64 20.98
C PHE A 117 -2.74 14.99 22.10
N LYS A 118 -1.47 14.59 21.98
CA LYS A 118 -0.42 14.99 22.93
C LYS A 118 -0.20 16.51 22.95
N LYS A 119 -0.20 17.17 21.78
CA LYS A 119 -0.13 18.63 21.70
C LYS A 119 -1.34 19.30 22.35
N LEU A 120 -2.54 18.75 22.13
CA LEU A 120 -3.78 19.25 22.71
C LEU A 120 -3.77 19.15 24.24
N LEU A 121 -3.35 18.00 24.80
CA LEU A 121 -3.22 17.81 26.24
C LEU A 121 -2.23 18.78 26.87
N PHE A 122 -1.08 19.01 26.22
CA PHE A 122 -0.11 20.00 26.68
C PHE A 122 -0.71 21.41 26.66
N MET A 123 -1.40 21.77 25.58
CA MET A 123 -2.08 23.07 25.48
C MET A 123 -3.17 23.23 26.54
N GLU A 124 -3.95 22.19 26.85
CA GLU A 124 -4.98 22.22 27.89
C GLU A 124 -4.40 22.38 29.30
N GLN A 125 -3.23 21.80 29.55
CA GLN A 125 -2.49 21.98 30.81
C GLN A 125 -1.98 23.41 31.02
N TYR A 126 -1.61 24.10 29.94
CA TYR A 126 -1.09 25.47 29.97
C TYR A 126 -2.17 26.53 29.81
N CYS A 127 -3.25 26.26 29.09
CA CYS A 127 -4.36 27.17 28.83
C CYS A 127 -5.70 26.46 29.06
N PRO A 128 -6.09 26.20 30.32
CA PRO A 128 -7.39 25.63 30.61
C PRO A 128 -8.50 26.55 30.11
N VAL A 129 -9.45 25.98 29.38
CA VAL A 129 -10.66 26.69 28.98
C VAL A 129 -11.62 26.64 30.16
N ASN A 130 -11.80 27.75 30.89
CA ASN A 130 -12.90 27.88 31.83
C ASN A 130 -13.95 28.83 31.25
N SER A 131 -15.15 28.29 31.05
CA SER A 131 -16.42 28.92 30.69
C SER A 131 -16.36 30.44 30.52
N GLN A 132 -15.90 30.87 29.33
CA GLN A 132 -15.88 32.23 28.77
C GLN A 132 -14.56 33.04 28.83
N LYS A 133 -13.49 32.58 29.49
CA LYS A 133 -12.13 33.18 29.31
C LYS A 133 -11.03 32.12 29.37
N ARG A 134 -10.14 32.10 28.36
CA ARG A 134 -8.89 31.33 28.43
C ARG A 134 -7.97 32.01 29.43
N VAL A 135 -7.65 31.33 30.54
CA VAL A 135 -6.67 31.80 31.52
C VAL A 135 -5.44 30.91 31.35
N CYS A 136 -4.51 31.35 30.50
CA CYS A 136 -3.23 30.67 30.32
C CYS A 136 -2.34 30.89 31.54
N LYS A 137 -1.60 29.85 31.94
CA LYS A 137 -0.49 29.99 32.88
C LYS A 137 0.52 30.98 32.30
N PRO A 138 1.17 31.79 33.15
CA PRO A 138 2.25 32.67 32.71
C PRO A 138 3.33 31.85 31.99
N CYS A 139 3.95 32.45 30.98
CA CYS A 139 5.09 31.85 30.30
C CYS A 139 6.27 31.63 31.27
N PRO A 140 7.17 30.67 30.99
CA PRO A 140 8.37 30.48 31.80
C PRO A 140 9.19 31.78 31.91
N GLN A 141 10.01 31.89 32.96
CA GLN A 141 10.88 33.06 33.13
C GLN A 141 11.77 33.27 31.90
N GLY A 142 11.83 34.51 31.39
CA GLY A 142 12.58 34.85 30.17
C GLY A 142 11.84 34.57 28.86
N TRP A 143 10.57 34.15 28.92
CA TRP A 143 9.69 33.99 27.77
C TRP A 143 8.61 35.07 27.77
N GLU A 144 8.31 35.60 26.59
CA GLU A 144 7.30 36.62 26.38
C GLU A 144 5.98 35.97 25.98
N GLN A 145 4.86 36.45 26.53
CA GLN A 145 3.55 35.93 26.22
C GLN A 145 2.87 36.77 25.13
N PHE A 146 2.39 36.11 24.09
CA PHE A 146 1.47 36.71 23.12
C PHE A 146 0.36 35.73 22.77
N SER A 147 -0.89 36.18 22.95
CA SER A 147 -2.06 35.31 22.83
C SER A 147 -1.95 34.07 23.73
N SER A 148 -2.02 32.87 23.16
CA SER A 148 -1.90 31.59 23.85
C SER A 148 -0.54 30.91 23.65
N LYS A 149 0.46 31.65 23.18
CA LYS A 149 1.81 31.16 22.89
C LYS A 149 2.85 31.88 23.77
N CYS A 150 3.98 31.20 23.97
CA CYS A 150 5.16 31.73 24.65
C CYS A 150 6.32 31.81 23.64
N TYR A 151 7.06 32.90 23.67
CA TYR A 151 8.14 33.19 22.72
C TYR A 151 9.45 33.42 23.48
N TYR A 152 10.51 32.79 23.00
CA TYR A 152 11.86 32.98 23.52
C TYR A 152 12.72 33.67 22.47
N PHE A 153 13.26 34.84 22.82
CA PHE A 153 14.13 35.62 21.96
C PHE A 153 15.58 35.38 22.39
N SER A 154 16.24 34.44 21.70
CA SER A 154 17.64 34.12 21.94
C SER A 154 18.54 35.31 21.61
N THR A 155 19.47 35.61 22.51
CA THR A 155 20.57 36.58 22.27
C THR A 155 21.82 35.91 21.69
N GLU A 156 21.84 34.57 21.60
CA GLU A 156 22.96 33.81 21.05
C GLU A 156 22.85 33.67 19.52
N GLY A 157 23.92 34.01 18.80
CA GLY A 157 24.05 33.79 17.37
C GLY A 157 24.41 32.33 17.04
N LYS A 158 23.48 31.60 16.41
CA LYS A 158 23.66 30.19 16.00
C LYS A 158 23.27 30.01 14.54
N SER A 159 23.64 28.88 13.93
CA SER A 159 23.06 28.47 12.64
C SER A 159 21.57 28.13 12.80
N TRP A 160 20.81 28.17 11.70
CA TRP A 160 19.38 27.83 11.71
C TRP A 160 19.13 26.44 12.34
N MET A 161 19.89 25.43 11.90
CA MET A 161 19.77 24.06 12.40
C MET A 161 20.07 23.94 13.90
N ASN A 162 21.10 24.65 14.40
CA ASN A 162 21.43 24.62 15.83
C ASN A 162 20.41 25.39 16.66
N SER A 163 19.88 26.50 16.14
CA SER A 163 18.82 27.27 16.79
C SER A 163 17.56 26.43 16.96
N ARG A 164 17.14 25.72 15.89
CA ARG A 164 16.01 24.79 15.94
C ARG A 164 16.19 23.70 16.98
N ARG A 165 17.37 23.08 17.01
CA ARG A 165 17.71 22.03 17.98
C ARG A 165 17.58 22.52 19.42
N ASP A 166 18.01 23.75 19.69
CA ASP A 166 17.91 24.33 21.02
C ASP A 166 16.49 24.72 21.42
N CYS A 167 15.65 25.16 20.47
CA CYS A 167 14.21 25.32 20.70
C CYS A 167 13.57 23.97 21.08
N VAL A 168 13.85 22.91 20.32
CA VAL A 168 13.31 21.56 20.56
C VAL A 168 13.73 21.01 21.93
N ARG A 169 14.98 21.24 22.35
CA ARG A 169 15.47 20.85 23.69
C ARG A 169 14.72 21.55 24.83
N GLN A 170 14.20 22.75 24.58
CA GLN A 170 13.41 23.53 25.55
C GLN A 170 11.91 23.23 25.47
N GLY A 171 11.49 22.26 24.67
CA GLY A 171 10.07 21.92 24.49
C GLY A 171 9.31 22.87 23.56
N ALA A 172 10.01 23.63 22.71
CA ALA A 172 9.46 24.52 21.69
C ALA A 172 9.96 24.15 20.28
N ASP A 173 9.68 24.97 19.27
CA ASP A 173 10.32 24.91 17.94
C ASP A 173 10.55 26.35 17.47
N LEU A 174 11.27 26.55 16.36
CA LEU A 174 11.38 27.88 15.75
C LEU A 174 10.00 28.39 15.34
N VAL A 175 9.78 29.70 15.48
CA VAL A 175 8.45 30.30 15.32
C VAL A 175 7.90 30.16 13.90
N ILE A 176 6.65 29.72 13.82
CA ILE A 176 5.81 29.83 12.61
C ILE A 176 4.92 31.05 12.81
N ILE A 177 4.96 31.96 11.84
CA ILE A 177 4.22 33.23 11.92
C ILE A 177 2.89 33.05 11.18
N GLU A 178 1.78 33.09 11.91
CA GLU A 178 0.44 32.77 11.42
C GLU A 178 -0.42 34.02 11.16
N SER A 179 -0.06 35.16 11.77
CA SER A 179 -0.82 36.41 11.65
C SER A 179 0.07 37.65 11.60
N GLN A 180 -0.51 38.75 11.09
CA GLN A 180 0.18 40.04 11.05
C GLN A 180 0.45 40.56 12.47
N GLU A 181 -0.48 40.36 13.40
CA GLU A 181 -0.34 40.79 14.80
C GLU A 181 0.79 40.02 15.50
N GLU A 182 0.97 38.73 15.17
CA GLU A 182 2.11 37.93 15.64
C GLU A 182 3.44 38.46 15.07
N GLN A 183 3.48 38.79 13.77
CA GLN A 183 4.65 39.44 13.15
C GLN A 183 5.00 40.77 13.83
N GLU A 184 3.99 41.61 14.11
CA GLU A 184 4.18 42.91 14.78
C GLU A 184 4.64 42.72 16.23
N PHE A 185 4.12 41.71 16.94
CA PHE A 185 4.60 41.36 18.27
C PHE A 185 6.08 40.94 18.24
N ILE A 186 6.45 40.01 17.35
CA ILE A 186 7.83 39.50 17.23
C ILE A 186 8.80 40.64 16.94
N THR A 187 8.45 41.52 16.00
CA THR A 187 9.29 42.65 15.57
C THR A 187 9.66 43.60 16.73
N LYS A 188 8.86 43.67 17.81
CA LYS A 188 9.16 44.51 18.99
C LYS A 188 10.35 44.01 19.81
N TYR A 189 10.65 42.72 19.73
CA TYR A 189 11.66 42.06 20.54
C TYR A 189 12.90 41.65 19.73
N THR A 190 12.79 41.59 18.41
CA THR A 190 13.92 41.37 17.52
C THR A 190 14.69 42.68 17.31
N GLN A 191 15.87 42.80 17.92
CA GLN A 191 16.77 43.94 17.69
C GLN A 191 17.72 43.70 16.50
N ASP A 192 18.05 42.43 16.24
CA ASP A 192 18.95 41.97 15.18
C ASP A 192 18.31 40.83 14.36
N PHE A 193 19.14 40.02 13.69
CA PHE A 193 18.71 38.81 12.98
C PHE A 193 18.41 37.66 13.96
N ASN A 194 17.13 37.33 14.12
CA ASN A 194 16.67 36.12 14.78
C ASN A 194 16.15 35.11 13.74
N TRP A 195 16.47 33.81 13.93
CA TRP A 195 15.94 32.76 13.08
C TRP A 195 14.45 32.52 13.34
N ILE A 196 13.69 32.35 12.26
CA ILE A 196 12.32 31.87 12.28
C ILE A 196 12.25 30.45 11.73
N GLY A 197 11.10 29.81 11.89
CA GLY A 197 10.88 28.43 11.47
C GLY A 197 10.72 28.22 9.97
N LEU A 198 11.28 29.09 9.13
CA LEU A 198 11.15 29.05 7.67
C LEU A 198 12.48 28.63 7.03
N SER A 199 12.45 27.65 6.14
CA SER A 199 13.64 27.18 5.41
C SER A 199 13.26 26.56 4.06
N ASP A 200 14.17 26.64 3.09
CA ASP A 200 14.11 25.95 1.79
C ASP A 200 15.24 24.91 1.63
N SER A 201 15.87 24.50 2.74
CA SER A 201 17.01 23.56 2.74
C SER A 201 16.71 22.19 2.14
N GLU A 202 15.44 21.78 2.11
CA GLU A 202 15.00 20.53 1.47
C GLU A 202 14.93 20.65 -0.06
N THR A 203 14.52 21.81 -0.57
CA THR A 203 14.38 22.08 -2.00
C THR A 203 14.50 23.58 -2.24
N GLU A 204 15.60 24.00 -2.84
CA GLU A 204 15.89 25.40 -3.17
C GLU A 204 14.68 26.08 -3.84
N GLY A 205 14.28 27.25 -3.32
CA GLY A 205 13.14 28.01 -3.81
C GLY A 205 11.77 27.52 -3.31
N THR A 206 11.71 26.40 -2.59
CA THR A 206 10.48 25.87 -1.96
C THR A 206 10.55 26.07 -0.45
N TRP A 207 9.93 27.16 0.02
CA TRP A 207 9.92 27.52 1.44
C TRP A 207 8.91 26.71 2.24
N LEU A 208 9.40 26.03 3.27
CA LEU A 208 8.65 25.22 4.22
C LEU A 208 8.81 25.76 5.63
N TRP A 209 7.72 25.73 6.38
CA TRP A 209 7.75 25.91 7.82
C TRP A 209 8.25 24.65 8.53
N VAL A 210 8.70 24.78 9.77
CA VAL A 210 9.20 23.67 10.60
C VAL A 210 8.17 22.56 10.85
N ASP A 211 6.88 22.82 10.63
CA ASP A 211 5.78 21.84 10.68
C ASP A 211 5.49 21.14 9.34
N GLY A 212 6.23 21.48 8.28
CA GLY A 212 6.10 20.93 6.94
C GLY A 212 5.07 21.63 6.06
N THR A 213 4.44 22.72 6.52
CA THR A 213 3.51 23.50 5.69
C THR A 213 4.25 24.45 4.74
N PHE A 214 3.70 24.65 3.55
CA PHE A 214 4.26 25.60 2.57
C PHE A 214 4.01 27.04 2.99
N LEU A 215 4.97 27.92 2.69
CA LEU A 215 4.75 29.36 2.80
C LEU A 215 3.61 29.80 1.86
N GLN A 216 2.52 30.30 2.43
CA GLN A 216 1.42 30.88 1.66
C GLN A 216 1.78 32.31 1.24
N LYS A 217 1.79 32.57 -0.07
CA LYS A 217 1.89 33.93 -0.61
C LYS A 217 0.50 34.58 -0.52
N LYS A 218 0.34 35.55 0.38
CA LYS A 218 -0.85 36.40 0.45
C LYS A 218 -0.68 37.63 -0.44
#